data_AF-A0A7K3H8C1-F1
#
_entry.id   AF-A0A7K3H8C1-F1
#
_cell.length_a   1.000
_cell.length_b   1.000
_cell.length_c   1.000
_cell.angle_alpha   90.00
_cell.angle_beta   90.00
_cell.angle_gamma   90.00
#
_symmetry.space_group_name_H-M   'P 1'
#
loop_
_entity.id
_entity.type
_entity.pdbx_description
1 polymer ?
#
loop_
_entity_poly.entity_id
_entity_poly.type
_entity_poly.pdbx_seq_one_letter_code
_entity_poly.pdbx_strand_id
1 'polypeptide(L)' 'MHRSERVSMYGWIWRQLPGNTWVRALLSLVLVLAIVFVLFQYVFPWAEPLLPFGDVTVDNGGGSR' A
#
# COMPACT_ATOMS: atom_id res chain seq x y z
N MET A 1 -14.19 32.17 -36.12
CA MET A 1 -13.28 31.10 -35.67
C MET A 1 -13.35 31.00 -34.14
N HIS A 2 -14.26 30.16 -33.63
CA HIS A 2 -14.43 29.86 -32.20
C HIS A 2 -13.87 28.47 -31.93
N ARG A 3 -12.73 28.35 -31.20
CA ARG A 3 -12.29 27.09 -30.59
C ARG A 3 -11.16 27.30 -29.58
N SER A 4 -11.49 27.78 -28.38
CA SER A 4 -10.54 27.75 -27.25
C SER A 4 -11.26 27.85 -25.90
N GLU A 5 -12.13 26.90 -25.60
CA GLU A 5 -12.73 26.68 -24.26
C GLU A 5 -12.46 25.27 -23.74
N ARG A 6 -11.41 24.59 -24.24
CA ARG A 6 -11.05 23.21 -23.85
C ARG A 6 -10.23 23.12 -22.56
N VAL A 7 -10.25 24.16 -21.74
CA VAL A 7 -9.64 24.16 -20.40
C VAL A 7 -10.72 24.20 -19.30
N SER A 8 -11.97 24.57 -19.62
CA SER A 8 -13.07 24.62 -18.63
C SER A 8 -13.81 23.29 -18.45
N MET A 9 -13.74 22.38 -19.42
CA MET A 9 -14.61 21.18 -19.45
C MET A 9 -14.11 19.99 -18.60
N TYR A 10 -12.81 19.94 -18.26
CA TYR A 10 -12.27 18.87 -17.43
C TYR A 10 -12.25 19.20 -15.93
N GLY A 11 -12.20 20.47 -15.52
CA GLY A 11 -12.19 20.85 -14.10
C GLY A 11 -13.57 20.86 -13.43
N TRP A 12 -14.63 21.12 -14.19
CA TRP A 12 -15.99 21.28 -13.68
C TRP A 12 -16.73 19.93 -13.54
N ILE A 13 -16.41 18.94 -14.38
CA ILE A 13 -16.91 17.57 -14.24
C ILE A 13 -16.41 16.89 -12.96
N TRP A 14 -15.24 17.30 -12.46
CA TRP A 14 -14.65 16.82 -11.20
C TRP A 14 -15.21 17.51 -9.94
N ARG A 15 -16.06 18.54 -10.09
CA ARG A 15 -16.53 19.38 -8.99
C ARG A 15 -18.04 19.34 -8.75
N GLN A 16 -18.78 18.61 -9.59
CA GLN A 16 -20.25 18.66 -9.59
C GLN A 16 -20.95 17.39 -9.10
N LEU A 17 -20.22 16.38 -8.61
CA LEU A 17 -20.85 15.29 -7.86
C LEU A 17 -20.69 15.53 -6.35
N PRO A 18 -21.80 15.76 -5.62
CA PRO A 18 -21.79 16.08 -4.20
C PRO A 18 -21.47 14.82 -3.39
N GLY A 19 -20.27 14.75 -2.79
CA GLY A 19 -19.94 13.71 -1.80
C GLY A 19 -18.51 13.14 -1.85
N ASN A 20 -17.51 14.01 -1.85
CA ASN A 20 -16.14 13.78 -1.36
C ASN A 20 -15.45 12.44 -1.74
N THR A 21 -15.12 12.27 -3.02
CA THR A 21 -14.19 11.21 -3.49
C THR A 21 -12.92 11.14 -2.65
N TRP A 22 -12.47 12.29 -2.11
CA TRP A 22 -11.37 12.39 -1.15
C TRP A 22 -11.62 11.63 0.15
N VAL A 23 -12.82 11.66 0.75
CA VAL A 23 -13.12 10.86 1.95
C VAL A 23 -13.17 9.38 1.60
N ARG A 24 -13.74 8.99 0.46
CA ARG A 24 -13.70 7.58 0.04
C ARG A 24 -12.27 7.10 -0.23
N ALA A 25 -11.46 7.91 -0.89
CA ALA A 25 -10.04 7.63 -1.10
C ALA A 25 -9.27 7.58 0.21
N LEU A 26 -9.52 8.51 1.14
CA LEU A 26 -8.92 8.52 2.47
C LEU A 26 -9.33 7.29 3.28
N LEU A 27 -10.61 6.92 3.26
CA LEU A 27 -11.14 5.79 4.00
C LEU A 27 -10.64 4.46 3.41
N SER A 28 -10.52 4.37 2.09
CA SER A 28 -9.87 3.24 1.42
C SER A 28 -8.38 3.18 1.72
N LEU A 29 -7.68 4.32 1.75
CA LEU A 29 -6.26 4.40 2.09
C LEU A 29 -6.03 3.96 3.55
N VAL A 30 -6.86 4.43 4.47
CA VAL A 30 -6.85 4.04 5.88
C VAL A 30 -7.12 2.55 6.03
N LEU A 31 -8.08 2.00 5.27
CA LEU A 31 -8.38 0.57 5.30
C LEU A 31 -7.16 -0.25 4.82
N VAL A 32 -6.51 0.16 3.74
CA VAL A 32 -5.28 -0.49 3.25
C VAL A 32 -4.16 -0.39 4.29
N LEU A 33 -3.94 0.78 4.88
CA LEU A 33 -2.95 0.97 5.95
C LEU A 33 -3.24 0.11 7.18
N ALA A 34 -4.51 -0.02 7.56
CA ALA A 34 -4.92 -0.88 8.66
C ALA A 34 -4.63 -2.36 8.34
N ILE A 35 -4.91 -2.82 7.12
CA ILE A 35 -4.58 -4.19 6.69
C ILE A 35 -3.06 -4.41 6.72
N VAL A 36 -2.27 -3.49 6.15
CA VAL A 36 -0.80 -3.57 6.18
C VAL A 36 -0.29 -3.62 7.61
N PHE A 37 -0.80 -2.75 8.50
CA PHE A 37 -0.44 -2.74 9.91
C PHE A 37 -0.74 -4.09 10.59
N VAL A 38 -1.93 -4.65 10.38
CA VAL A 38 -2.28 -5.98 10.91
C VAL A 38 -1.38 -7.07 10.32
N LEU A 39 -1.06 -7.01 9.03
CA LEU A 39 -0.12 -7.94 8.40
C LEU A 39 1.26 -7.89 9.08
N PHE A 40 1.77 -6.69 9.36
CA PHE A 40 3.05 -6.52 10.05
C PHE A 40 3.01 -6.89 11.53
N GLN A 41 1.92 -6.63 12.24
CA GLN A 41 1.84 -6.91 13.69
C GLN A 41 1.43 -8.35 14.00
N TYR A 42 0.65 -9.01 13.13
CA TYR A 42 0.14 -10.36 13.35
C TYR A 42 0.72 -11.39 12.37
N VAL A 43 0.75 -11.08 11.07
CA VAL A 43 1.19 -12.07 10.07
C VAL A 43 2.70 -12.26 10.12
N PHE A 44 3.50 -11.22 10.34
CA PHE A 44 4.95 -11.38 10.50
C PHE A 44 5.34 -12.28 11.68
N PRO A 45 4.86 -12.08 12.92
CA PRO A 45 5.20 -13.00 14.02
C PRO A 45 4.66 -14.43 13.79
N TRP A 46 3.55 -14.58 13.05
CA TRP A 46 3.09 -15.91 12.63
C TRP A 46 3.89 -16.50 11.46
N ALA A 47 4.47 -15.66 10.61
CA ALA A 47 5.29 -16.04 9.46
C ALA A 47 6.76 -16.23 9.82
N GLU A 48 7.25 -15.67 10.93
CA GLU A 48 8.61 -15.82 11.45
C GLU A 48 9.08 -17.30 11.49
N PRO A 49 8.26 -18.27 11.93
CA PRO A 49 8.59 -19.69 11.89
C PRO A 49 8.58 -20.31 10.47
N LEU A 50 7.86 -19.69 9.54
CA LEU A 50 7.72 -20.16 8.15
C LEU A 50 8.75 -19.52 7.21
N LEU A 51 9.36 -18.40 7.61
CA LEU A 51 10.40 -17.72 6.86
C LEU A 51 11.73 -18.46 7.09
N PRO A 52 12.30 -19.12 6.05
CA PRO A 52 13.60 -19.80 6.14
C PRO A 52 14.76 -18.80 6.12
N PHE A 53 14.61 -17.65 6.80
CA PHE A 53 15.65 -16.65 7.04
C PHE A 53 16.21 -16.76 8.47
N GLY A 54 15.57 -17.52 9.37
CA GLY A 54 16.19 -17.96 10.63
C GLY A 54 17.31 -18.98 10.41
N ASP A 55 17.26 -19.70 9.28
CA ASP A 55 18.31 -20.59 8.77
C ASP A 55 19.39 -19.80 7.98
N VAL A 56 19.74 -18.60 8.44
CA VAL A 56 21.02 -17.98 8.07
C VAL A 56 22.14 -18.81 8.69
N THR A 57 22.62 -19.80 7.95
CA THR A 57 24.07 -20.05 7.77
C THR A 57 24.93 -19.98 9.04
N VAL A 58 24.48 -20.56 10.16
CA VAL A 58 25.39 -21.17 11.16
C VAL A 58 25.82 -22.56 10.71
N ASP A 59 25.82 -22.82 9.41
CA ASP A 59 26.84 -23.64 8.77
C ASP A 59 27.90 -22.70 8.18
N ASN A 60 28.63 -21.98 9.04
CA ASN A 60 29.98 -21.58 8.68
C ASN A 60 30.78 -22.89 8.71
N GLY A 61 30.89 -23.47 7.51
CA GLY A 61 31.31 -24.84 7.30
C GLY A 61 32.53 -25.27 8.08
N GLY A 62 32.55 -26.58 8.36
CA GLY A 62 33.69 -27.26 8.96
C GLY A 62 35.03 -26.82 8.34
N GLY A 63 35.96 -26.49 9.23
CA GLY A 63 37.28 -26.01 8.85
C GLY A 63 38.29 -26.19 9.96
N SER A 64 38.68 -27.45 10.20
CA SER A 64 39.98 -27.84 10.78
C SER A 64 40.34 -27.30 12.17
N ARG A 65 40.06 -28.10 13.21
CA ARG A 65 40.98 -28.38 14.33
C ARG A 65 40.50 -29.59 15.12
#